data_AF-A0AAN9FJU8-F1
#
_entry.id   AF-A0AAN9FJU8-F1
#
_cell.length_a   1.000
_cell.length_b   1.000
_cell.length_c   1.000
_cell.angle_alpha   90.00
_cell.angle_beta   90.00
_cell.angle_gamma   90.00
#
_symmetry.space_group_name_H-M   'P 1'
#
loop_
_entity.id
_entity.type
_entity.pdbx_description
1 polymer ?
#
loop_
_entity_poly.entity_id
_entity_poly.type
_entity_poly.pdbx_seq_one_letter_code
_entity_poly.pdbx_strand_id
1 'polypeptide(L)'
;MAVTLSTCTSLSSVLFSTVKFRYSYTYTPIVASFTCSSHRLSKSNRQKEGAGQKKQLGQYKDERPTRGNVVEPQSTSSKSFGIPRKNRDIMFDSKDQQVEPSNLQDSAFLNAVVKVYCTHTAPDYSLPWQKQRQYTSTGSAFMIEGRKLLTNAHCVEHDTQVKVKKRGDDSKYVAKVLARGVDCDIALLTVESEEFWRDVEPLRFGRLPHLQDSVTVVGYPLGGDTISVTKGVVSRIEVTSYAHGSSDLLGIQIDAAINPGNSGGPAFNDQGECIGVAFQVYRSEEAENIGYVIPTTVVSHFLTDYEKNGRYTGFPCLGVLIQKLENPALRACLKVQSNEGVLVRRVEPTSDANNVLKEGDVIVSFDDVHVGSEGTVPFRSNERIAFHYLISQKFAGDSAELGIIRAGTLMKTKIILNPRVHLVPYHIDEGQPSYLIIAGLVFTPLSEPLIEEECEDSIGLKLLAKARYSLARFKGEQIVILSQVLANEVNIGYEDMSNQQVVKFNGTRIKNIHHLAHLIDSCKDRYLCFEFEDSYVAVLETEDVAAASSSILRDYGIPSERSSDLLKPYADSLGDQLTAQEFGDSPVSNFEIGSDGMLWA
;
A
#
# COMPACT_ATOMS: atom_id res chain seq x y z
N MET A 1 -1.06 -76.48 22.22
CA MET A 1 -1.83 -76.23 20.98
C MET A 1 -1.77 -74.74 20.75
N ALA A 2 -0.98 -74.30 19.76
CA ALA A 2 -1.45 -73.95 18.41
C ALA A 2 -2.27 -72.63 18.44
N VAL A 3 -1.79 -71.49 17.89
CA VAL A 3 -1.52 -71.20 16.46
C VAL A 3 -2.87 -71.28 15.69
N THR A 4 -3.35 -70.26 14.96
CA THR A 4 -2.66 -69.44 13.95
C THR A 4 -3.35 -68.07 13.70
N LEU A 5 -2.62 -67.09 13.14
CA LEU A 5 -3.22 -66.05 12.30
C LEU A 5 -3.80 -66.63 10.99
N SER A 6 -4.65 -65.87 10.30
CA SER A 6 -4.73 -65.98 8.83
C SER A 6 -4.81 -64.58 8.20
N THR A 7 -3.72 -64.19 7.55
CA THR A 7 -3.62 -63.03 6.66
C THR A 7 -3.83 -63.48 5.23
N CYS A 8 -4.53 -62.70 4.40
CA CYS A 8 -4.47 -62.85 2.95
C CYS A 8 -4.39 -61.49 2.22
N THR A 9 -3.16 -61.12 1.89
CA THR A 9 -2.72 -60.46 0.65
C THR A 9 -3.44 -61.04 -0.59
N SER A 10 -3.58 -60.39 -1.76
CA SER A 10 -3.09 -59.09 -2.30
C SER A 10 -3.57 -58.92 -3.76
N LEU A 11 -3.45 -57.71 -4.33
CA LEU A 11 -3.40 -57.40 -5.79
C LEU A 11 -4.69 -57.70 -6.60
N SER A 12 -5.03 -57.02 -7.70
CA SER A 12 -4.63 -55.71 -8.25
C SER A 12 -5.56 -55.35 -9.42
N SER A 13 -5.75 -54.05 -9.69
CA SER A 13 -6.11 -53.44 -10.99
C SER A 13 -7.32 -53.97 -11.80
N VAL A 14 -8.24 -53.07 -12.20
CA VAL A 14 -8.66 -52.97 -13.62
C VAL A 14 -9.38 -51.64 -13.95
N LEU A 15 -8.84 -50.98 -14.96
CA LEU A 15 -9.39 -50.01 -15.95
C LEU A 15 -10.11 -48.71 -15.54
N PHE A 16 -9.44 -47.63 -15.98
CA PHE A 16 -9.99 -46.32 -16.37
C PHE A 16 -11.24 -46.38 -17.25
N SER A 17 -12.13 -45.41 -17.07
CA SER A 17 -13.13 -44.99 -18.06
C SER A 17 -13.01 -43.48 -18.29
N THR A 18 -12.57 -43.09 -19.48
CA THR A 18 -12.31 -41.67 -19.83
C THR A 18 -13.50 -41.07 -20.54
N VAL A 19 -14.29 -40.23 -19.85
CA VAL A 19 -15.36 -39.44 -20.48
C VAL A 19 -14.80 -38.10 -20.94
N LYS A 20 -14.61 -37.93 -22.25
CA LYS A 20 -14.24 -36.65 -22.87
C LYS A 20 -15.46 -35.73 -22.98
N PHE A 21 -15.53 -34.68 -22.16
CA PHE A 21 -16.33 -33.50 -22.49
C PHE A 21 -15.49 -32.53 -23.33
N ARG A 22 -15.98 -32.20 -24.53
CA ARG A 22 -15.47 -31.08 -25.34
C ARG A 22 -16.19 -29.81 -24.92
N TYR A 23 -15.49 -28.89 -24.27
CA TYR A 23 -15.87 -27.48 -24.26
C TYR A 23 -14.89 -26.72 -25.15
N SER A 24 -15.41 -26.13 -26.24
CA SER A 24 -14.66 -25.17 -27.05
C SER A 24 -14.83 -23.78 -26.45
N TYR A 25 -13.82 -23.30 -25.73
CA TYR A 25 -13.66 -21.87 -25.48
C TYR A 25 -12.63 -21.31 -26.45
N THR A 26 -13.08 -20.49 -27.39
CA THR A 26 -12.20 -19.67 -28.23
C THR A 26 -11.73 -18.47 -27.41
N TYR A 27 -10.59 -18.61 -26.75
CA TYR A 27 -9.92 -17.50 -26.08
C TYR A 27 -9.00 -16.79 -27.08
N THR A 28 -9.40 -15.61 -27.55
CA THR A 28 -8.54 -14.72 -28.33
C THR A 28 -7.84 -13.75 -27.37
N PRO A 29 -6.51 -13.87 -27.15
CA PRO A 29 -5.79 -12.87 -26.36
C PRO A 29 -5.65 -11.58 -27.19
N ILE A 30 -6.31 -10.51 -26.75
CA ILE A 30 -5.99 -9.16 -27.23
C ILE A 30 -4.75 -8.71 -26.47
N VAL A 31 -3.61 -8.67 -27.18
CA VAL A 31 -2.32 -8.26 -26.65
C VAL A 31 -2.33 -6.75 -26.39
N ALA A 32 -2.38 -6.35 -25.12
CA ALA A 32 -1.95 -5.03 -24.69
C ALA A 32 -0.43 -5.03 -24.56
N SER A 33 0.27 -4.60 -25.61
CA SER A 33 1.73 -4.61 -25.66
C SER A 33 2.34 -3.47 -24.83
N PHE A 34 2.66 -3.74 -23.56
CA PHE A 34 3.67 -2.95 -22.85
C PHE A 34 5.06 -3.35 -23.33
N THR A 35 5.53 -2.69 -24.40
CA THR A 35 6.93 -2.81 -24.82
C THR A 35 7.83 -2.09 -23.82
N CYS A 36 8.39 -2.84 -22.87
CA CYS A 36 9.48 -2.35 -22.04
C CYS A 36 10.74 -2.14 -22.90
N SER A 37 10.92 -0.93 -23.43
CA SER A 37 12.06 -0.58 -24.29
C SER A 37 13.29 -0.20 -23.45
N SER A 38 13.95 -1.20 -22.87
CA SER A 38 15.24 -1.03 -22.19
C SER A 38 16.36 -0.73 -23.21
N HIS A 39 16.49 0.52 -23.64
CA HIS A 39 17.58 0.95 -24.53
C HIS A 39 18.95 0.98 -23.82
N ARG A 40 19.59 -0.20 -23.72
CA ARG A 40 21.04 -0.29 -23.46
C ARG A 40 21.81 0.22 -24.68
N LEU A 41 22.33 1.44 -24.61
CA LEU A 41 23.22 2.01 -25.63
C LEU A 41 24.65 1.46 -25.50
N SER A 42 24.93 0.32 -26.12
CA SER A 42 26.30 -0.19 -26.30
C SER A 42 27.05 0.63 -27.35
N LYS A 43 27.95 1.52 -26.90
CA LYS A 43 28.92 2.18 -27.79
C LYS A 43 30.11 1.24 -28.03
N SER A 44 30.25 0.70 -29.24
CA SER A 44 31.51 0.12 -29.71
C SER A 44 31.96 0.76 -31.03
N ASN A 45 33.01 1.59 -30.96
CA ASN A 45 33.72 2.07 -32.14
C ASN A 45 34.56 0.94 -32.75
N ARG A 46 34.43 0.69 -34.06
CA ARG A 46 35.56 0.34 -34.93
C ARG A 46 35.28 0.66 -36.40
N GLN A 47 36.35 0.92 -37.14
CA GLN A 47 36.34 1.60 -38.43
C GLN A 47 36.49 0.68 -39.64
N LYS A 48 35.90 1.13 -40.76
CA LYS A 48 36.40 1.09 -42.15
C LYS A 48 36.41 -0.22 -42.97
N GLU A 49 36.23 0.05 -44.28
CA GLU A 49 36.31 -0.79 -45.50
C GLU A 49 34.98 -1.48 -45.91
N GLY A 50 34.56 -1.49 -47.20
CA GLY A 50 35.07 -0.78 -48.38
C GLY A 50 34.50 -1.32 -49.72
N ALA A 51 33.95 -0.42 -50.56
CA ALA A 51 33.75 -0.53 -52.03
C ALA A 51 32.66 -1.44 -52.69
N GLY A 52 31.99 -0.87 -53.71
CA GLY A 52 31.37 -1.55 -54.87
C GLY A 52 29.87 -1.91 -54.77
N GLN A 53 29.01 -1.81 -55.82
CA GLN A 53 29.15 -1.30 -57.19
C GLN A 53 27.77 -0.82 -57.75
N LYS A 54 27.79 -0.05 -58.86
CA LYS A 54 26.60 0.51 -59.57
C LYS A 54 25.90 -0.52 -60.49
N LYS A 55 24.60 -0.30 -60.79
CA LYS A 55 24.08 -0.23 -62.18
C LYS A 55 22.68 0.39 -62.31
N GLN A 56 22.35 0.87 -63.51
CA GLN A 56 21.14 1.62 -63.91
C GLN A 56 20.31 0.86 -64.97
N LEU A 57 19.22 1.52 -65.44
CA LEU A 57 18.27 1.24 -66.55
C LEU A 57 17.01 0.45 -66.16
N GLY A 58 15.82 0.74 -66.71
CA GLY A 58 15.48 1.74 -67.75
C GLY A 58 13.96 2.01 -67.88
N GLN A 59 13.59 2.96 -68.75
CA GLN A 59 12.22 3.47 -68.97
C GLN A 59 11.33 2.54 -69.81
N TYR A 60 10.00 2.75 -69.79
CA TYR A 60 9.18 2.87 -71.01
C TYR A 60 7.84 3.62 -70.74
N LYS A 61 7.36 4.38 -71.73
CA LYS A 61 5.97 4.88 -71.90
C LYS A 61 5.36 4.16 -73.14
N ASP A 62 4.07 4.06 -73.44
CA ASP A 62 3.14 5.15 -73.77
C ASP A 62 1.75 4.58 -74.23
N GLU A 63 0.78 5.49 -74.37
CA GLU A 63 -0.41 5.46 -75.28
C GLU A 63 -1.72 4.62 -75.04
N ARG A 64 -2.82 5.19 -75.58
CA ARG A 64 -4.25 4.76 -75.59
C ARG A 64 -4.66 4.44 -77.08
N PRO A 65 -5.91 4.56 -77.65
CA PRO A 65 -7.30 4.75 -77.14
C PRO A 65 -8.45 4.00 -77.91
N THR A 66 -9.73 4.16 -77.51
CA THR A 66 -10.99 4.32 -78.34
C THR A 66 -12.25 4.35 -77.41
N ARG A 67 -13.14 5.37 -77.40
CA ARG A 67 -14.38 5.68 -78.20
C ARG A 67 -15.45 4.56 -78.22
N GLY A 68 -16.74 4.73 -77.87
CA GLY A 68 -17.61 5.88 -77.47
C GLY A 68 -18.90 5.39 -76.75
N ASN A 69 -20.10 6.01 -76.68
CA ASN A 69 -20.66 7.29 -77.17
C ASN A 69 -22.04 7.64 -76.50
N VAL A 70 -22.28 8.92 -76.14
CA VAL A 70 -23.51 9.78 -76.29
C VAL A 70 -24.89 9.37 -75.70
N VAL A 71 -25.46 10.20 -74.80
CA VAL A 71 -26.68 11.06 -74.93
C VAL A 71 -26.72 12.08 -73.74
N GLU A 72 -27.22 13.30 -73.99
CA GLU A 72 -27.42 14.46 -73.08
C GLU A 72 -28.71 15.21 -73.56
N PRO A 73 -29.20 16.37 -73.03
CA PRO A 73 -28.60 17.32 -72.06
C PRO A 73 -29.56 17.88 -70.97
N GLN A 74 -29.00 18.84 -70.20
CA GLN A 74 -29.60 19.99 -69.49
C GLN A 74 -29.83 19.92 -67.96
N SER A 75 -29.79 21.04 -67.20
CA SER A 75 -29.08 22.36 -67.28
C SER A 75 -29.33 23.14 -65.95
N THR A 76 -28.78 24.32 -65.61
CA THR A 76 -27.92 25.34 -66.25
C THR A 76 -26.76 25.76 -65.30
N SER A 77 -26.15 26.95 -65.45
CA SER A 77 -25.27 27.61 -64.45
C SER A 77 -25.23 29.14 -64.70
N SER A 78 -24.79 29.95 -63.72
CA SER A 78 -24.17 31.26 -64.01
C SER A 78 -23.33 31.81 -62.83
N LYS A 79 -22.32 32.64 -63.17
CA LYS A 79 -21.32 33.26 -62.27
C LYS A 79 -21.53 34.78 -62.21
N SER A 80 -20.95 35.47 -61.22
CA SER A 80 -20.41 36.83 -61.43
C SER A 80 -19.37 37.26 -60.38
N PHE A 81 -18.58 38.29 -60.71
CA PHE A 81 -17.42 38.84 -60.00
C PHE A 81 -17.74 40.18 -59.30
N GLY A 82 -16.91 40.59 -58.33
CA GLY A 82 -16.52 42.02 -58.19
C GLY A 82 -16.89 42.76 -56.89
N ILE A 83 -15.90 43.46 -56.32
CA ILE A 83 -15.92 44.36 -55.14
C ILE A 83 -15.57 45.78 -55.67
N PRO A 84 -16.17 46.93 -55.25
CA PRO A 84 -15.78 47.56 -53.96
C PRO A 84 -16.68 48.60 -53.23
N ARG A 85 -16.35 48.82 -51.93
CA ARG A 85 -16.42 50.08 -51.11
C ARG A 85 -17.83 50.59 -50.68
N LYS A 86 -18.14 51.02 -49.45
CA LYS A 86 -17.37 51.53 -48.28
C LYS A 86 -18.33 51.79 -47.08
N ASN A 87 -17.86 51.59 -45.85
CA ASN A 87 -18.35 52.07 -44.53
C ASN A 87 -19.85 52.18 -44.21
N ARG A 88 -20.26 51.47 -43.13
CA ARG A 88 -20.99 52.06 -41.99
C ARG A 88 -20.79 51.22 -40.73
N ASP A 89 -20.50 51.88 -39.62
CA ASP A 89 -20.34 51.26 -38.31
C ASP A 89 -21.69 50.73 -37.79
N ILE A 90 -21.67 49.58 -37.12
CA ILE A 90 -22.82 49.02 -36.40
C ILE A 90 -22.34 48.67 -34.99
N MET A 91 -22.90 49.36 -34.00
CA MET A 91 -22.70 49.03 -32.58
C MET A 91 -23.36 47.69 -32.29
N PHE A 92 -22.68 46.83 -31.53
CA PHE A 92 -23.27 45.63 -30.97
C PHE A 92 -24.01 46.01 -29.68
N ASP A 93 -25.36 45.98 -29.71
CA ASP A 93 -26.18 46.20 -28.51
C ASP A 93 -26.01 45.01 -27.57
N SER A 94 -25.74 45.29 -26.29
CA SER A 94 -25.37 44.31 -25.28
C SER A 94 -26.55 44.01 -24.37
N LYS A 95 -27.16 42.84 -24.54
CA LYS A 95 -28.18 42.29 -23.63
C LYS A 95 -28.02 40.80 -23.42
N ASP A 96 -26.87 40.41 -22.88
CA ASP A 96 -26.85 39.22 -22.02
C ASP A 96 -27.64 39.53 -20.75
N GLN A 97 -28.58 38.65 -20.40
CA GLN A 97 -29.31 38.74 -19.15
C GLN A 97 -28.34 38.44 -18.01
N GLN A 98 -27.93 39.48 -17.28
CA GLN A 98 -27.24 39.34 -16.01
C GLN A 98 -28.16 38.58 -15.04
N VAL A 99 -27.83 37.31 -14.80
CA VAL A 99 -28.31 36.60 -13.62
C VAL A 99 -27.57 37.20 -12.43
N GLU A 100 -28.31 37.88 -11.55
CA GLU A 100 -27.78 38.44 -10.30
C GLU A 100 -27.02 37.37 -9.51
N PRO A 101 -25.72 37.57 -9.21
CA PRO A 101 -24.93 36.58 -8.48
C PRO A 101 -25.27 36.65 -6.99
N SER A 102 -26.25 35.88 -6.56
CA SER A 102 -26.59 35.71 -5.14
C SER A 102 -25.43 35.07 -4.36
N ASN A 103 -24.63 35.91 -3.70
CA ASN A 103 -23.75 35.65 -2.57
C ASN A 103 -22.53 34.71 -2.73
N LEU A 104 -21.61 35.04 -3.64
CA LEU A 104 -20.23 34.52 -3.58
C LEU A 104 -19.39 35.21 -2.47
N GLN A 105 -19.78 35.02 -1.20
CA GLN A 105 -18.81 35.02 -0.10
C GLN A 105 -17.90 33.76 -0.17
N ASP A 106 -18.25 32.79 -1.03
CA ASP A 106 -17.62 31.48 -1.27
C ASP A 106 -16.17 31.50 -1.80
N SER A 107 -15.47 32.64 -1.76
CA SER A 107 -14.08 32.73 -2.21
C SER A 107 -13.05 32.62 -1.09
N ALA A 108 -13.45 32.82 0.18
CA ALA A 108 -12.54 32.86 1.33
C ALA A 108 -11.97 31.47 1.67
N PHE A 109 -12.82 30.44 1.81
CA PHE A 109 -12.37 29.08 2.16
C PHE A 109 -11.48 28.45 1.07
N LEU A 110 -11.67 28.83 -0.20
CA LEU A 110 -10.83 28.41 -1.32
C LEU A 110 -9.39 28.92 -1.21
N ASN A 111 -9.13 30.00 -0.48
CA ASN A 111 -7.78 30.56 -0.29
C ASN A 111 -6.98 29.80 0.77
N ALA A 112 -7.65 29.06 1.66
CA ALA A 112 -7.03 28.17 2.62
C ALA A 112 -6.55 26.84 2.00
N VAL A 113 -6.98 26.52 0.77
CA VAL A 113 -6.50 25.36 0.00
C VAL A 113 -5.26 25.74 -0.79
N VAL A 114 -4.23 24.91 -0.73
CA VAL A 114 -2.92 25.14 -1.36
C VAL A 114 -2.49 23.92 -2.17
N LYS A 115 -1.72 24.15 -3.24
CA LYS A 115 -1.17 23.07 -4.07
C LYS A 115 0.15 22.61 -3.49
N VAL A 116 0.31 21.29 -3.30
CA VAL A 116 1.55 20.64 -2.87
C VAL A 116 2.35 20.23 -4.11
N TYR A 117 3.66 20.43 -4.06
CA TYR A 117 4.63 19.84 -4.98
C TYR A 117 5.65 19.08 -4.13
N CYS A 118 5.71 17.76 -4.27
CA CYS A 118 6.68 16.93 -3.56
C CYS A 118 7.68 16.34 -4.55
N THR A 119 8.97 16.39 -4.19
CA THR A 119 10.04 15.65 -4.85
C THR A 119 10.31 14.37 -4.06
N HIS A 120 10.03 13.23 -4.66
CA HIS A 120 10.15 11.91 -4.04
C HIS A 120 11.50 11.29 -4.39
N THR A 121 12.10 10.55 -3.46
CA THR A 121 13.31 9.75 -3.73
C THR A 121 13.31 8.52 -2.82
N ALA A 122 12.47 7.55 -3.18
CA ALA A 122 12.34 6.26 -2.52
C ALA A 122 13.68 5.49 -2.49
N PRO A 123 13.90 4.63 -1.48
CA PRO A 123 14.92 3.60 -1.57
C PRO A 123 14.60 2.64 -2.73
N ASP A 124 15.62 1.95 -3.21
CA ASP A 124 15.49 0.75 -4.05
C ASP A 124 15.54 -0.43 -3.07
N TYR A 125 14.47 -1.22 -2.94
CA TYR A 125 14.37 -2.26 -1.92
C TYR A 125 15.14 -3.53 -2.32
N SER A 126 15.25 -3.81 -3.62
CA SER A 126 16.08 -4.88 -4.19
C SER A 126 17.58 -4.62 -4.02
N LEU A 127 17.99 -3.36 -4.17
CA LEU A 127 19.36 -2.84 -4.03
C LEU A 127 19.41 -1.79 -2.91
N PRO A 128 19.26 -2.18 -1.62
CA PRO A 128 18.99 -1.30 -0.47
C PRO A 128 20.05 -0.22 -0.17
N TRP A 129 21.23 -0.30 -0.78
CA TRP A 129 22.26 0.76 -0.77
C TRP A 129 22.01 1.89 -1.77
N GLN A 130 21.05 1.74 -2.69
CA GLN A 130 20.70 2.71 -3.72
C GLN A 130 19.42 3.49 -3.38
N LYS A 131 19.01 4.34 -4.31
CA LYS A 131 17.72 5.00 -4.33
C LYS A 131 17.15 4.94 -5.74
N GLN A 132 15.84 4.79 -5.83
CA GLN A 132 15.13 4.87 -7.10
C GLN A 132 15.24 6.27 -7.73
N ARG A 133 14.91 6.36 -9.01
CA ARG A 133 14.97 7.61 -9.78
C ARG A 133 14.04 8.66 -9.16
N GLN A 134 14.61 9.81 -8.78
CA GLN A 134 13.85 10.98 -8.34
C GLN A 134 12.75 11.37 -9.34
N TYR A 135 11.54 11.56 -8.83
CA TYR A 135 10.40 12.10 -9.56
C TYR A 135 9.70 13.21 -8.75
N THR A 136 8.68 13.85 -9.34
CA THR A 136 7.90 14.90 -8.68
C THR A 136 6.42 14.62 -8.87
N SER A 137 5.65 14.71 -7.79
CA SER A 137 4.19 14.65 -7.83
C SER A 137 3.58 16.00 -7.44
N THR A 138 2.26 16.10 -7.59
CA THR A 138 1.48 17.21 -7.04
C THR A 138 0.25 16.68 -6.34
N GLY A 139 -0.05 17.25 -5.17
CA GLY A 139 -1.26 16.98 -4.40
C GLY A 139 -1.90 18.28 -3.91
N SER A 140 -2.85 18.15 -3.00
CA SER A 140 -3.53 19.27 -2.35
C SER A 140 -3.25 19.26 -0.85
N ALA A 141 -3.36 20.42 -0.23
CA ALA A 141 -3.31 20.59 1.22
C ALA A 141 -4.22 21.74 1.64
N PHE A 142 -4.52 21.87 2.93
CA PHE A 142 -5.28 23.02 3.44
C PHE A 142 -4.81 23.50 4.80
N MET A 143 -4.99 24.80 5.05
CA MET A 143 -4.65 25.46 6.30
C MET A 143 -5.61 25.09 7.41
N ILE A 144 -5.05 24.71 8.55
CA ILE A 144 -5.76 24.52 9.82
C ILE A 144 -5.12 25.42 10.89
N GLU A 145 -5.73 25.48 12.08
CA GLU A 145 -5.23 26.31 13.18
C GLU A 145 -3.77 25.97 13.57
N GLY A 146 -3.06 26.96 14.13
CA GLY A 146 -1.70 26.79 14.61
C GLY A 146 -0.61 26.76 13.52
N ARG A 147 -0.85 27.35 12.34
CA ARG A 147 0.11 27.42 11.21
C ARG A 147 0.58 26.05 10.73
N LYS A 148 -0.40 25.16 10.60
CA LYS A 148 -0.25 23.79 10.11
C LYS A 148 -1.04 23.64 8.81
N LEU A 149 -0.54 22.78 7.93
CA LEU A 149 -1.26 22.30 6.75
C LEU A 149 -1.57 20.81 6.94
N LEU A 150 -2.77 20.38 6.56
CA LEU A 150 -3.06 18.95 6.38
C LEU A 150 -2.99 18.57 4.91
N THR A 151 -2.49 17.36 4.66
CA THR A 151 -2.46 16.68 3.35
C THR A 151 -2.46 15.17 3.58
N ASN A 152 -2.40 14.35 2.53
CA ASN A 152 -2.24 12.91 2.67
C ASN A 152 -0.78 12.51 2.93
N ALA A 153 -0.54 11.35 3.56
CA ALA A 153 0.80 10.84 3.78
C ALA A 153 1.49 10.48 2.46
N HIS A 154 0.79 9.83 1.53
CA HIS A 154 1.32 9.48 0.20
C HIS A 154 1.75 10.71 -0.63
N CYS A 155 1.12 11.88 -0.41
CA CYS A 155 1.50 13.13 -1.08
C CYS A 155 2.90 13.65 -0.67
N VAL A 156 3.44 13.17 0.47
CA VAL A 156 4.77 13.54 1.01
C VAL A 156 5.57 12.30 1.46
N GLU A 157 5.34 11.18 0.81
CA GLU A 157 6.10 9.94 1.02
C GLU A 157 7.51 10.06 0.43
N HIS A 158 8.53 9.53 1.12
CA HIS A 158 9.93 9.58 0.71
C HIS A 158 10.39 10.98 0.23
N ASP A 159 9.98 12.03 0.94
CA ASP A 159 10.19 13.41 0.53
C ASP A 159 11.66 13.85 0.64
N THR A 160 12.21 14.31 -0.48
CA THR A 160 13.49 15.04 -0.52
C THR A 160 13.26 16.55 -0.42
N GLN A 161 12.11 17.03 -0.89
CA GLN A 161 11.71 18.43 -0.81
C GLN A 161 10.20 18.60 -1.01
N VAL A 162 9.52 19.25 -0.06
CA VAL A 162 8.11 19.66 -0.17
C VAL A 162 8.02 21.17 -0.41
N LYS A 163 7.16 21.58 -1.34
CA LYS A 163 6.79 22.99 -1.58
C LYS A 163 5.28 23.14 -1.64
N VAL A 164 4.79 24.31 -1.27
CA VAL A 164 3.37 24.68 -1.39
C VAL A 164 3.17 26.00 -2.11
N LYS A 165 2.06 26.12 -2.85
CA LYS A 165 1.65 27.33 -3.60
C LYS A 165 0.24 27.73 -3.19
N LYS A 166 0.04 28.99 -2.78
CA LYS A 166 -1.30 29.53 -2.48
C LYS A 166 -2.10 29.77 -3.76
N ARG A 167 -3.43 29.76 -3.64
CA ARG A 167 -4.32 30.25 -4.69
C ARG A 167 -4.02 31.73 -4.99
N GLY A 168 -3.79 32.06 -6.26
CA GLY A 168 -3.55 33.44 -6.72
C GLY A 168 -2.15 34.00 -6.47
N ASP A 169 -1.22 33.21 -5.91
CA ASP A 169 0.18 33.57 -5.72
C ASP A 169 1.06 32.66 -6.58
N ASP A 170 2.00 33.22 -7.35
CA ASP A 170 2.94 32.42 -8.14
C ASP A 170 4.13 31.86 -7.35
N SER A 171 4.32 32.35 -6.13
CA SER A 171 5.41 31.96 -5.23
C SER A 171 5.21 30.55 -4.68
N LYS A 172 6.28 29.75 -4.70
CA LYS A 172 6.34 28.43 -4.06
C LYS A 172 7.16 28.52 -2.78
N TYR A 173 6.53 28.25 -1.65
CA TYR A 173 7.15 28.27 -0.33
C TYR A 173 7.62 26.87 0.03
N VAL A 174 8.77 26.75 0.71
CA VAL A 174 9.25 25.45 1.22
C VAL A 174 8.42 25.08 2.44
N ALA A 175 7.93 23.83 2.45
CA ALA A 175 7.23 23.24 3.59
C ALA A 175 8.10 22.16 4.24
N LYS A 176 7.87 21.90 5.52
CA LYS A 176 8.49 20.81 6.29
C LYS A 176 7.41 19.87 6.78
N VAL A 177 7.64 18.56 6.67
CA VAL A 177 6.79 17.53 7.27
C VAL A 177 7.02 17.54 8.79
N LEU A 178 5.95 17.64 9.58
CA LEU A 178 5.96 17.63 11.05
C LEU A 178 5.61 16.24 11.60
N ALA A 179 4.71 15.52 10.93
CA ALA A 179 4.29 14.16 11.27
C ALA A 179 3.64 13.49 10.05
N ARG A 180 3.71 12.16 10.02
CA ARG A 180 3.00 11.28 9.07
C ARG A 180 2.33 10.15 9.85
N GLY A 181 1.04 9.95 9.59
CA GLY A 181 0.31 8.74 9.96
C GLY A 181 0.04 7.97 8.69
N VAL A 182 0.86 6.95 8.44
CA VAL A 182 0.80 6.15 7.20
C VAL A 182 -0.46 5.28 7.20
N ASP A 183 -0.77 4.68 8.35
CA ASP A 183 -1.98 3.89 8.62
C ASP A 183 -3.30 4.63 8.34
N CYS A 184 -3.35 5.94 8.60
CA CYS A 184 -4.50 6.80 8.32
C CYS A 184 -4.34 7.70 7.09
N ASP A 185 -3.24 7.59 6.35
CA ASP A 185 -2.88 8.43 5.20
C ASP A 185 -3.02 9.95 5.46
N ILE A 186 -2.53 10.44 6.61
CA ILE A 186 -2.49 11.88 6.95
C ILE A 186 -1.04 12.34 7.14
N ALA A 187 -0.70 13.51 6.61
CA ALA A 187 0.52 14.23 6.97
C ALA A 187 0.22 15.67 7.42
N LEU A 188 1.02 16.11 8.40
CA LEU A 188 1.01 17.46 8.93
C LEU A 188 2.24 18.21 8.38
N LEU A 189 2.05 19.36 7.75
CA LEU A 189 3.15 20.21 7.27
C LEU A 189 3.15 21.57 7.98
N THR A 190 4.28 22.27 7.93
CA THR A 190 4.36 23.70 8.26
C THR A 190 5.23 24.46 7.26
N VAL A 191 5.11 25.79 7.26
CA VAL A 191 5.83 26.72 6.38
C VAL A 191 6.40 27.84 7.24
N GLU A 192 7.71 28.08 7.12
CA GLU A 192 8.43 29.08 7.94
C GLU A 192 8.19 30.53 7.49
N SER A 193 7.75 30.74 6.25
CA SER A 193 7.52 32.08 5.71
C SER A 193 6.25 32.72 6.29
N GLU A 194 6.40 33.82 7.02
CA GLU A 194 5.31 34.67 7.50
C GLU A 194 4.37 35.13 6.36
N GLU A 195 4.92 35.38 5.17
CA GLU A 195 4.18 35.82 3.98
C GLU A 195 3.20 34.76 3.45
N PHE A 196 3.51 33.48 3.65
CA PHE A 196 2.58 32.40 3.35
C PHE A 196 1.32 32.49 4.24
N TRP A 197 1.48 32.84 5.52
CA TRP A 197 0.37 32.90 6.48
C TRP A 197 -0.38 34.24 6.51
N ARG A 198 0.01 35.25 5.71
CA ARG A 198 -0.74 36.51 5.60
C ARG A 198 -2.05 36.33 4.82
N ASP A 199 -3.08 37.00 5.33
CA ASP A 199 -4.37 37.24 4.68
C ASP A 199 -5.19 35.97 4.32
N VAL A 200 -5.03 34.91 5.12
CA VAL A 200 -5.80 33.66 4.99
C VAL A 200 -6.30 33.19 6.36
N GLU A 201 -7.60 32.87 6.45
CA GLU A 201 -8.18 32.22 7.63
C GLU A 201 -8.09 30.69 7.50
N PRO A 202 -7.70 29.95 8.55
CA PRO A 202 -7.68 28.50 8.55
C PRO A 202 -9.09 27.91 8.49
N LEU A 203 -9.21 26.71 7.92
CA LEU A 203 -10.49 25.99 7.87
C LEU A 203 -10.89 25.47 9.25
N ARG A 204 -12.19 25.53 9.53
CA ARG A 204 -12.80 24.90 10.70
C ARG A 204 -13.28 23.50 10.36
N PHE A 205 -13.14 22.57 11.31
CA PHE A 205 -13.65 21.22 11.15
C PHE A 205 -15.14 21.13 11.47
N GLY A 206 -15.89 20.54 10.55
CA GLY A 206 -17.29 20.18 10.73
C GLY A 206 -17.44 18.83 11.45
N ARG A 207 -18.68 18.50 11.77
CA ARG A 207 -19.03 17.18 12.32
C ARG A 207 -19.06 16.12 11.21
N LEU A 208 -18.94 14.85 11.60
CA LEU A 208 -19.17 13.74 10.69
C LEU A 208 -20.58 13.85 10.07
N PRO A 209 -20.74 13.86 8.73
CA PRO A 209 -22.01 14.11 8.06
C PRO A 209 -22.98 12.92 8.17
N HIS A 210 -24.18 13.05 7.62
CA HIS A 210 -25.15 11.98 7.38
C HIS A 210 -25.15 11.56 5.91
N LEU A 211 -25.80 10.44 5.60
CA LEU A 211 -26.06 10.05 4.22
C LEU A 211 -26.93 11.10 3.52
N GLN A 212 -26.69 11.34 2.23
CA GLN A 212 -27.30 12.38 1.39
C GLN A 212 -26.94 13.84 1.74
N ASP A 213 -26.18 14.12 2.81
CA ASP A 213 -25.63 15.47 3.04
C ASP A 213 -24.75 15.87 1.84
N SER A 214 -24.86 17.12 1.38
CA SER A 214 -24.07 17.56 0.23
C SER A 214 -22.61 17.80 0.63
N VAL A 215 -21.71 17.41 -0.27
CA VAL A 215 -20.26 17.50 -0.09
C VAL A 215 -19.62 18.19 -1.28
N THR A 216 -18.69 19.11 -1.01
CA THR A 216 -17.89 19.79 -2.02
C THR A 216 -16.41 19.53 -1.77
N VAL A 217 -15.74 18.79 -2.66
CA VAL A 217 -14.30 18.55 -2.61
C VAL A 217 -13.57 19.65 -3.38
N VAL A 218 -12.50 20.17 -2.79
CA VAL A 218 -11.68 21.23 -3.38
C VAL A 218 -10.22 20.79 -3.42
N GLY A 219 -9.56 20.97 -4.57
CA GLY A 219 -8.17 20.56 -4.75
C GLY A 219 -7.55 21.05 -6.05
N TYR A 220 -6.38 20.52 -6.39
CA TYR A 220 -5.59 20.88 -7.56
C TYR A 220 -5.32 19.63 -8.43
N PRO A 221 -6.07 19.43 -9.52
CA PRO A 221 -5.94 18.23 -10.34
C PRO A 221 -4.58 18.19 -11.06
N LEU A 222 -4.13 16.98 -11.39
CA LEU A 222 -2.89 16.75 -12.11
C LEU A 222 -2.81 17.62 -13.38
N GLY A 223 -1.65 18.25 -13.60
CA GLY A 223 -1.36 19.06 -14.80
C GLY A 223 -1.87 20.50 -14.78
N GLY A 224 -2.81 20.88 -13.90
CA GLY A 224 -3.32 22.25 -13.77
C GLY A 224 -2.86 22.96 -12.49
N ASP A 225 -2.49 24.24 -12.57
CA ASP A 225 -2.21 25.09 -11.38
C ASP A 225 -3.45 25.85 -10.87
N THR A 226 -4.59 25.70 -11.54
CA THR A 226 -5.90 26.23 -11.12
C THR A 226 -6.59 25.29 -10.14
N ILE A 227 -7.28 25.86 -9.15
CA ILE A 227 -8.12 25.11 -8.22
C ILE A 227 -9.31 24.48 -8.95
N SER A 228 -9.70 23.27 -8.55
CA SER A 228 -10.86 22.52 -9.02
C SER A 228 -11.81 22.26 -7.86
N VAL A 229 -13.10 22.16 -8.20
CA VAL A 229 -14.20 21.96 -7.25
C VAL A 229 -15.11 20.88 -7.82
N THR A 230 -15.33 19.79 -7.09
CA THR A 230 -16.32 18.76 -7.43
C THR A 230 -17.36 18.67 -6.32
N LYS A 231 -18.64 18.63 -6.69
CA LYS A 231 -19.78 18.58 -5.77
C LYS A 231 -20.56 17.28 -5.94
N GLY A 232 -21.06 16.74 -4.85
CA GLY A 232 -21.86 15.53 -4.77
C GLY A 232 -22.59 15.42 -3.44
N VAL A 233 -22.84 14.18 -3.00
CA VAL A 233 -23.42 13.83 -1.70
C VAL A 233 -22.61 12.73 -1.00
N VAL A 234 -22.84 12.59 0.30
CA VAL A 234 -22.35 11.46 1.09
C VAL A 234 -23.16 10.20 0.76
N SER A 235 -22.52 9.25 0.11
CA SER A 235 -23.13 8.02 -0.40
C SER A 235 -23.09 6.87 0.61
N ARG A 236 -22.05 6.82 1.45
CA ARG A 236 -21.90 5.81 2.52
C ARG A 236 -20.97 6.33 3.62
N ILE A 237 -21.13 5.80 4.83
CA ILE A 237 -20.16 5.90 5.92
C ILE A 237 -19.93 4.48 6.41
N GLU A 238 -18.71 3.97 6.31
CA GLU A 238 -18.35 2.60 6.68
C GLU A 238 -16.91 2.52 7.21
N VAL A 239 -16.52 1.37 7.77
CA VAL A 239 -15.11 1.11 8.04
C VAL A 239 -14.49 0.60 6.75
N THR A 240 -13.46 1.30 6.26
CA THR A 240 -12.77 1.03 4.99
C THR A 240 -11.31 0.74 5.24
N SER A 241 -10.71 -0.15 4.45
CA SER A 241 -9.27 -0.36 4.49
C SER A 241 -8.53 0.78 3.80
N TYR A 242 -7.57 1.39 4.48
CA TYR A 242 -6.77 2.49 3.96
C TYR A 242 -5.62 1.94 3.12
N ALA A 243 -5.66 2.21 1.82
CA ALA A 243 -4.82 1.58 0.80
C ALA A 243 -3.31 1.58 1.09
N HIS A 244 -2.79 2.68 1.64
CA HIS A 244 -1.37 2.86 1.93
C HIS A 244 -1.02 2.53 3.40
N GLY A 245 -2.00 2.09 4.20
CA GLY A 245 -1.92 2.11 5.66
C GLY A 245 -2.22 0.80 6.39
N SER A 246 -2.67 -0.26 5.69
CA SER A 246 -2.97 -1.57 6.27
C SER A 246 -4.00 -1.58 7.42
N SER A 247 -4.73 -0.48 7.60
CA SER A 247 -5.60 -0.24 8.75
C SER A 247 -7.03 0.06 8.32
N ASP A 248 -7.96 -0.52 9.07
CA ASP A 248 -9.40 -0.40 8.85
C ASP A 248 -9.97 0.73 9.73
N LEU A 249 -10.15 1.91 9.12
CA LEU A 249 -10.62 3.12 9.80
C LEU A 249 -11.96 3.59 9.23
N LEU A 250 -12.63 4.50 9.94
CA LEU A 250 -13.87 5.11 9.43
C LEU A 250 -13.58 5.91 8.15
N GLY A 251 -14.27 5.59 7.05
CA GLY A 251 -14.24 6.33 5.80
C GLY A 251 -15.62 6.88 5.44
N ILE A 252 -15.65 8.04 4.77
CA ILE A 252 -16.85 8.57 4.11
C ILE A 252 -16.72 8.30 2.61
N GLN A 253 -17.69 7.61 2.02
CA GLN A 253 -17.81 7.45 0.58
C GLN A 253 -18.67 8.59 0.01
N ILE A 254 -18.25 9.16 -1.11
CA ILE A 254 -18.97 10.24 -1.82
C ILE A 254 -19.14 9.88 -3.31
N ASP A 255 -20.15 10.44 -3.99
CA ASP A 255 -20.31 10.31 -5.45
C ASP A 255 -19.60 11.42 -6.25
N ALA A 256 -19.03 12.43 -5.58
CA ALA A 256 -18.21 13.43 -6.23
C ALA A 256 -16.90 12.81 -6.73
N ALA A 257 -16.54 13.05 -7.99
CA ALA A 257 -15.29 12.57 -8.57
C ALA A 257 -14.07 13.15 -7.83
N ILE A 258 -13.15 12.28 -7.44
CA ILE A 258 -11.81 12.63 -6.91
C ILE A 258 -10.79 12.18 -7.96
N ASN A 259 -10.05 13.14 -8.50
CA ASN A 259 -8.98 12.90 -9.47
C ASN A 259 -7.61 13.00 -8.80
N PRO A 260 -6.57 12.33 -9.33
CA PRO A 260 -5.19 12.53 -8.89
C PRO A 260 -4.82 14.01 -8.80
N GLY A 261 -4.22 14.40 -7.67
CA GLY A 261 -3.93 15.79 -7.32
C GLY A 261 -4.93 16.45 -6.37
N ASN A 262 -6.21 16.04 -6.40
CA ASN A 262 -7.20 16.51 -5.40
C ASN A 262 -6.99 15.86 -4.02
N SER A 263 -6.31 14.70 -3.96
CA SER A 263 -5.89 14.05 -2.72
C SER A 263 -5.16 15.02 -1.79
N GLY A 264 -5.49 14.98 -0.51
CA GLY A 264 -5.00 15.88 0.54
C GLY A 264 -5.78 17.20 0.64
N GLY A 265 -6.69 17.48 -0.30
CA GLY A 265 -7.59 18.63 -0.27
C GLY A 265 -8.77 18.42 0.70
N PRO A 266 -9.45 19.50 1.13
CA PRO A 266 -10.59 19.40 2.03
C PRO A 266 -11.87 19.01 1.29
N ALA A 267 -12.74 18.28 1.99
CA ALA A 267 -14.15 18.09 1.65
C ALA A 267 -15.01 18.96 2.58
N PHE A 268 -15.95 19.73 2.03
CA PHE A 268 -16.78 20.69 2.76
C PHE A 268 -18.26 20.27 2.81
N ASN A 269 -18.94 20.63 3.91
CA ASN A 269 -20.41 20.69 3.94
C ASN A 269 -20.94 22.00 3.33
N ASP A 270 -22.27 22.13 3.17
CA ASP A 270 -22.91 23.37 2.68
C ASP A 270 -22.76 24.58 3.63
N GLN A 271 -22.17 24.40 4.82
CA GLN A 271 -21.85 25.48 5.78
C GLN A 271 -20.40 25.98 5.64
N GLY A 272 -19.60 25.40 4.74
CA GLY A 272 -18.19 25.75 4.54
C GLY A 272 -17.24 25.17 5.60
N GLU A 273 -17.70 24.23 6.42
CA GLU A 273 -16.86 23.51 7.38
C GLU A 273 -16.23 22.27 6.71
N CYS A 274 -14.95 22.02 7.00
CA CYS A 274 -14.23 20.85 6.49
C CYS A 274 -14.71 19.58 7.21
N ILE A 275 -15.37 18.66 6.49
CA ILE A 275 -15.83 17.35 7.01
C ILE A 275 -14.78 16.25 6.86
N GLY A 276 -13.65 16.51 6.19
CA GLY A 276 -12.54 15.58 6.09
C GLY A 276 -11.54 15.88 4.97
N VAL A 277 -10.57 14.99 4.79
CA VAL A 277 -9.53 15.06 3.75
C VAL A 277 -9.92 14.15 2.58
N ALA A 278 -10.00 14.66 1.36
CA ALA A 278 -10.20 13.87 0.16
C ALA A 278 -9.01 12.92 -0.06
N PHE A 279 -9.26 11.64 -0.29
CA PHE A 279 -8.22 10.63 -0.55
C PHE A 279 -8.71 9.58 -1.56
N GLN A 280 -7.75 8.80 -2.08
CA GLN A 280 -8.03 7.71 -3.01
C GLN A 280 -7.73 6.38 -2.33
N VAL A 281 -8.62 5.41 -2.51
CA VAL A 281 -8.49 4.04 -1.99
C VAL A 281 -8.23 3.10 -3.16
N TYR A 282 -7.53 2.00 -2.89
CA TYR A 282 -7.23 0.93 -3.85
C TYR A 282 -8.52 0.37 -4.43
N ARG A 283 -8.64 0.35 -5.76
CA ARG A 283 -9.82 -0.13 -6.48
C ARG A 283 -9.47 -0.71 -7.83
N SER A 284 -10.31 -1.65 -8.27
CA SER A 284 -10.39 -2.11 -9.65
C SER A 284 -10.81 -0.97 -10.60
N GLU A 285 -10.31 -1.03 -11.83
CA GLU A 285 -10.56 -0.03 -12.90
C GLU A 285 -12.06 0.11 -13.28
N GLU A 286 -12.91 -0.80 -12.83
CA GLU A 286 -14.34 -0.88 -13.15
C GLU A 286 -15.23 0.09 -12.33
N ALA A 287 -14.69 0.77 -11.31
CA ALA A 287 -15.46 1.57 -10.35
C ALA A 287 -15.38 3.09 -10.61
N GLU A 288 -16.20 3.60 -11.53
CA GLU A 288 -16.33 5.03 -11.81
C GLU A 288 -17.08 5.82 -10.72
N ASN A 289 -16.77 7.12 -10.59
CA ASN A 289 -17.52 8.12 -9.79
C ASN A 289 -17.74 7.77 -8.31
N ILE A 290 -16.74 7.18 -7.64
CA ILE A 290 -16.78 7.00 -6.18
C ILE A 290 -15.52 7.56 -5.53
N GLY A 291 -15.65 8.71 -4.86
CA GLY A 291 -14.62 9.29 -4.01
C GLY A 291 -14.66 8.74 -2.58
N TYR A 292 -13.57 8.94 -1.84
CA TYR A 292 -13.53 8.75 -0.39
C TYR A 292 -12.95 9.98 0.33
N VAL A 293 -13.36 10.16 1.57
CA VAL A 293 -12.94 11.25 2.46
C VAL A 293 -12.59 10.68 3.84
N ILE A 294 -11.40 11.03 4.33
CA ILE A 294 -10.91 10.75 5.68
C ILE A 294 -11.68 11.67 6.64
N PRO A 295 -12.59 11.16 7.49
CA PRO A 295 -13.49 11.99 8.28
C PRO A 295 -12.76 12.80 9.34
N THR A 296 -13.36 13.92 9.76
CA THR A 296 -12.85 14.75 10.86
C THR A 296 -12.60 13.98 12.16
N THR A 297 -13.26 12.85 12.41
CA THR A 297 -12.97 12.00 13.57
C THR A 297 -11.58 11.35 13.52
N VAL A 298 -11.15 10.88 12.34
CA VAL A 298 -9.80 10.30 12.12
C VAL A 298 -8.75 11.41 12.15
N VAL A 299 -9.05 12.54 11.50
CA VAL A 299 -8.18 13.74 11.54
C VAL A 299 -7.98 14.26 12.97
N SER A 300 -9.05 14.35 13.76
CA SER A 300 -8.99 14.83 15.15
C SER A 300 -8.20 13.87 16.05
N HIS A 301 -8.31 12.56 15.82
CA HIS A 301 -7.51 11.55 16.52
C HIS A 301 -6.02 11.75 16.23
N PHE A 302 -5.63 11.77 14.94
CA PHE A 302 -4.25 12.02 14.51
C PHE A 302 -3.66 13.32 15.09
N LEU A 303 -4.41 14.44 15.04
CA LEU A 303 -3.96 15.71 15.61
C LEU A 303 -3.80 15.64 17.13
N THR A 304 -4.76 15.02 17.83
CA THR A 304 -4.72 14.87 19.30
C THR A 304 -3.57 13.97 19.74
N ASP A 305 -3.28 12.90 19.00
CA ASP A 305 -2.15 12.01 19.25
C ASP A 305 -0.82 12.77 19.11
N TYR A 306 -0.61 13.44 17.97
CA TYR A 306 0.58 14.25 17.73
C TYR A 306 0.78 15.35 18.79
N GLU A 307 -0.28 16.03 19.22
CA GLU A 307 -0.20 17.09 20.22
C GLU A 307 0.10 16.57 21.64
N LYS A 308 -0.37 15.37 22.00
CA LYS A 308 -0.04 14.73 23.27
C LYS A 308 1.40 14.18 23.31
N ASN A 309 1.84 13.57 22.21
CA ASN A 309 3.03 12.72 22.18
C ASN A 309 4.24 13.37 21.49
N GLY A 310 4.06 14.51 20.79
CA GLY A 310 5.09 15.17 19.98
C GLY A 310 5.50 14.39 18.71
N ARG A 311 4.85 13.25 18.48
CA ARG A 311 5.04 12.33 17.35
C ARG A 311 3.75 11.54 17.16
N TYR A 312 3.61 10.91 16.00
CA TYR A 312 2.52 9.97 15.77
C TYR A 312 2.78 8.63 16.49
N THR A 313 1.73 8.00 17.01
CA THR A 313 1.79 6.72 17.74
C THR A 313 0.93 5.61 17.16
N GLY A 314 0.05 5.90 16.19
CA GLY A 314 -0.73 4.89 15.45
C GLY A 314 -2.12 4.63 16.00
N PHE A 315 -3.00 4.09 15.15
CA PHE A 315 -4.28 3.55 15.58
C PHE A 315 -4.09 2.19 16.29
N PRO A 316 -4.70 1.97 17.46
CA PRO A 316 -4.55 0.72 18.17
C PRO A 316 -5.45 -0.37 17.58
N CYS A 317 -5.06 -1.63 17.80
CA CYS A 317 -5.88 -2.81 17.48
C CYS A 317 -6.11 -3.67 18.72
N LEU A 318 -7.08 -4.59 18.66
CA LEU A 318 -7.32 -5.59 19.70
C LEU A 318 -6.41 -6.84 19.56
N GLY A 319 -5.79 -7.06 18.39
CA GLY A 319 -4.91 -8.22 18.16
C GLY A 319 -5.64 -9.56 18.15
N VAL A 320 -6.84 -9.63 17.56
CA VAL A 320 -7.62 -10.89 17.45
C VAL A 320 -8.15 -11.10 16.03
N LEU A 321 -8.16 -12.35 15.59
CA LEU A 321 -8.93 -12.81 14.44
C LEU A 321 -10.30 -13.27 14.94
N ILE A 322 -11.38 -12.87 14.25
CA ILE A 322 -12.75 -13.18 14.65
C ILE A 322 -13.53 -13.98 13.60
N GLN A 323 -14.56 -14.70 14.04
CA GLN A 323 -15.56 -15.36 13.21
C GLN A 323 -16.97 -14.91 13.60
N LYS A 324 -17.80 -14.59 12.61
CA LYS A 324 -19.22 -14.25 12.79
C LYS A 324 -20.04 -15.42 13.30
N LEU A 325 -21.13 -15.11 14.00
CA LEU A 325 -21.99 -16.08 14.68
C LEU A 325 -23.42 -16.13 14.12
N GLU A 326 -23.62 -15.97 12.80
CA GLU A 326 -24.94 -16.08 12.15
C GLU A 326 -25.62 -17.43 12.37
N ASN A 327 -24.84 -18.50 12.36
CA ASN A 327 -25.36 -19.87 12.42
C ASN A 327 -25.93 -20.21 13.82
N PRO A 328 -27.23 -20.54 13.95
CA PRO A 328 -27.83 -20.83 15.25
C PRO A 328 -27.24 -22.06 15.97
N ALA A 329 -26.80 -23.08 15.23
CA ALA A 329 -26.18 -24.27 15.82
C ALA A 329 -24.79 -23.96 16.38
N LEU A 330 -24.02 -23.07 15.73
CA LEU A 330 -22.73 -22.58 16.25
C LEU A 330 -22.93 -21.81 17.56
N ARG A 331 -23.91 -20.89 17.61
CA ARG A 331 -24.27 -20.17 18.86
C ARG A 331 -24.69 -21.12 19.98
N ALA A 332 -25.58 -22.08 19.68
CA ALA A 332 -26.04 -23.06 20.65
C ALA A 332 -24.89 -23.94 21.19
N CYS A 333 -23.96 -24.36 20.33
CA CYS A 333 -22.76 -25.11 20.72
C CYS A 333 -21.87 -24.31 21.69
N LEU A 334 -21.65 -23.02 21.40
CA LEU A 334 -20.90 -22.08 22.23
C LEU A 334 -21.69 -21.58 23.47
N LYS A 335 -22.95 -22.01 23.64
CA LYS A 335 -23.89 -21.59 24.70
C LYS A 335 -24.22 -20.09 24.69
N VAL A 336 -24.15 -19.45 23.53
CA VAL A 336 -24.62 -18.07 23.32
C VAL A 336 -26.13 -18.09 23.17
N GLN A 337 -26.85 -17.45 24.11
CA GLN A 337 -28.31 -17.52 24.22
C GLN A 337 -29.05 -16.58 23.24
N SER A 338 -28.38 -15.50 22.86
CA SER A 338 -28.86 -14.36 22.06
C SER A 338 -28.30 -14.42 20.63
N ASN A 339 -28.71 -13.48 19.77
CA ASN A 339 -28.11 -13.30 18.43
C ASN A 339 -26.96 -12.27 18.47
N GLU A 340 -25.99 -12.50 19.35
CA GLU A 340 -24.91 -11.54 19.62
C GLU A 340 -23.53 -12.22 19.66
N GLY A 341 -22.50 -11.38 19.60
CA GLY A 341 -21.10 -11.70 19.75
C GLY A 341 -20.38 -12.28 18.54
N VAL A 342 -19.05 -12.29 18.62
CA VAL A 342 -18.13 -12.85 17.63
C VAL A 342 -17.13 -13.78 18.30
N LEU A 343 -16.81 -14.89 17.63
CA LEU A 343 -15.91 -15.94 18.13
C LEU A 343 -14.45 -15.55 17.88
N VAL A 344 -13.62 -15.58 18.92
CA VAL A 344 -12.17 -15.42 18.82
C VAL A 344 -11.57 -16.68 18.19
N ARG A 345 -10.99 -16.52 17.01
CA ARG A 345 -10.39 -17.58 16.20
C ARG A 345 -8.90 -17.78 16.40
N ARG A 346 -8.19 -16.70 16.70
CA ARG A 346 -6.73 -16.61 16.93
C ARG A 346 -6.45 -15.30 17.68
N VAL A 347 -5.39 -15.26 18.46
CA VAL A 347 -4.92 -14.05 19.15
C VAL A 347 -3.47 -13.76 18.71
N GLU A 348 -3.12 -12.50 18.52
CA GLU A 348 -1.77 -12.09 18.11
C GLU A 348 -0.81 -12.17 19.31
N PRO A 349 0.29 -12.94 19.24
CA PRO A 349 1.18 -13.17 20.38
C PRO A 349 1.77 -11.90 21.01
N THR A 350 1.96 -10.86 20.19
CA THR A 350 2.49 -9.55 20.57
C THR A 350 1.46 -8.60 21.17
N SER A 351 0.17 -8.96 21.19
CA SER A 351 -0.92 -8.16 21.76
C SER A 351 -1.15 -8.49 23.23
N ASP A 352 -1.63 -7.52 24.03
CA ASP A 352 -2.02 -7.78 25.42
C ASP A 352 -3.22 -8.74 25.52
N ALA A 353 -4.04 -8.82 24.47
CA ALA A 353 -5.12 -9.78 24.37
C ALA A 353 -4.63 -11.24 24.50
N ASN A 354 -3.38 -11.55 24.13
CA ASN A 354 -2.81 -12.90 24.27
C ASN A 354 -2.66 -13.35 25.74
N ASN A 355 -2.55 -12.39 26.67
CA ASN A 355 -2.51 -12.67 28.12
C ASN A 355 -3.90 -12.95 28.72
N VAL A 356 -4.97 -12.66 27.98
CA VAL A 356 -6.31 -12.43 28.52
C VAL A 356 -7.39 -13.26 27.81
N LEU A 357 -7.47 -13.13 26.49
CA LEU A 357 -8.40 -13.85 25.60
C LEU A 357 -7.81 -15.19 25.18
N LYS A 358 -8.69 -16.08 24.71
CA LYS A 358 -8.35 -17.43 24.25
C LYS A 358 -9.18 -17.75 23.01
N GLU A 359 -8.63 -18.62 22.16
CA GLU A 359 -9.40 -19.24 21.09
C GLU A 359 -10.62 -19.96 21.68
N GLY A 360 -11.79 -19.76 21.07
CA GLY A 360 -13.07 -20.26 21.60
C GLY A 360 -13.85 -19.29 22.48
N ASP A 361 -13.27 -18.16 22.89
CA ASP A 361 -14.03 -17.09 23.56
C ASP A 361 -15.00 -16.42 22.58
N VAL A 362 -16.17 -15.98 23.06
CA VAL A 362 -17.07 -15.13 22.29
C VAL A 362 -17.09 -13.73 22.89
N ILE A 363 -16.64 -12.72 22.14
CA ILE A 363 -16.73 -11.31 22.54
C ILE A 363 -18.17 -10.85 22.32
N VAL A 364 -18.88 -10.46 23.39
CA VAL A 364 -20.28 -10.01 23.35
C VAL A 364 -20.44 -8.52 23.61
N SER A 365 -19.49 -7.85 24.28
CA SER A 365 -19.47 -6.39 24.39
C SER A 365 -18.07 -5.80 24.42
N PHE A 366 -17.97 -4.52 24.04
CA PHE A 366 -16.77 -3.67 24.11
C PHE A 366 -17.17 -2.35 24.77
N ASP A 367 -16.56 -1.99 25.90
CA ASP A 367 -16.91 -0.84 26.75
C ASP A 367 -18.44 -0.71 26.97
N ASP A 368 -19.06 -1.80 27.41
CA ASP A 368 -20.51 -1.99 27.59
C ASP A 368 -21.38 -1.84 26.32
N VAL A 369 -20.80 -1.62 25.13
CA VAL A 369 -21.51 -1.64 23.85
C VAL A 369 -21.63 -3.09 23.34
N HIS A 370 -22.86 -3.57 23.17
CA HIS A 370 -23.14 -4.92 22.67
C HIS A 370 -22.72 -5.12 21.21
N VAL A 371 -21.95 -6.17 20.95
CA VAL A 371 -21.51 -6.62 19.62
C VAL A 371 -22.53 -7.63 19.09
N GLY A 372 -23.11 -7.39 17.91
CA GLY A 372 -24.03 -8.33 17.26
C GLY A 372 -23.31 -9.52 16.61
N SER A 373 -24.07 -10.55 16.20
CA SER A 373 -23.53 -11.76 15.53
C SER A 373 -22.61 -11.47 14.32
N GLU A 374 -22.83 -10.32 13.68
CA GLU A 374 -22.10 -9.81 12.52
C GLU A 374 -20.80 -9.08 12.83
N GLY A 375 -20.41 -8.95 14.09
CA GLY A 375 -19.33 -8.05 14.49
C GLY A 375 -19.70 -6.57 14.31
N THR A 376 -20.99 -6.25 14.33
CA THR A 376 -21.48 -4.86 14.25
C THR A 376 -21.96 -4.35 15.60
N VAL A 377 -21.81 -3.06 15.84
CA VAL A 377 -22.30 -2.33 17.03
C VAL A 377 -23.28 -1.22 16.62
N PRO A 378 -24.14 -0.73 17.53
CA PRO A 378 -24.88 0.52 17.30
C PRO A 378 -23.91 1.68 17.05
N PHE A 379 -24.21 2.52 16.05
CA PHE A 379 -23.33 3.63 15.66
C PHE A 379 -24.00 4.99 15.91
N ARG A 380 -25.15 5.18 15.29
CA ARG A 380 -26.01 6.37 15.32
C ARG A 380 -27.47 5.90 15.29
N SER A 381 -28.42 6.79 15.54
CA SER A 381 -29.88 6.62 15.45
C SER A 381 -30.38 5.20 15.10
N ASN A 382 -30.35 4.83 13.81
CA ASN A 382 -30.72 3.49 13.31
C ASN A 382 -29.58 2.79 12.54
N GLU A 383 -28.35 3.29 12.63
CA GLU A 383 -27.18 2.80 11.89
C GLU A 383 -26.35 1.83 12.74
N ARG A 384 -25.75 0.84 12.08
CA ARG A 384 -24.79 -0.10 12.67
C ARG A 384 -23.46 -0.01 11.92
N ILE A 385 -22.36 -0.16 12.65
CA ILE A 385 -20.99 -0.13 12.10
C ILE A 385 -20.19 -1.33 12.58
N ALA A 386 -19.11 -1.70 11.89
CA ALA A 386 -18.19 -2.72 12.38
C ALA A 386 -17.60 -2.32 13.74
N PHE A 387 -17.52 -3.26 14.69
CA PHE A 387 -17.05 -2.99 16.06
C PHE A 387 -15.58 -2.51 16.12
N HIS A 388 -14.78 -2.76 15.08
CA HIS A 388 -13.45 -2.17 14.88
C HIS A 388 -13.46 -0.64 15.02
N TYR A 389 -14.57 0.03 14.70
CA TYR A 389 -14.74 1.47 14.90
C TYR A 389 -14.56 1.91 16.36
N LEU A 390 -15.02 1.12 17.34
CA LEU A 390 -14.85 1.45 18.76
C LEU A 390 -13.40 1.29 19.22
N ILE A 391 -12.67 0.38 18.57
CA ILE A 391 -11.25 0.14 18.83
C ILE A 391 -10.43 1.31 18.26
N SER A 392 -10.67 1.72 17.00
CA SER A 392 -9.93 2.81 16.36
C SER A 392 -10.27 4.21 16.87
N GLN A 393 -11.31 4.38 17.69
CA GLN A 393 -11.52 5.61 18.47
C GLN A 393 -10.55 5.78 19.66
N LYS A 394 -9.89 4.71 20.11
CA LYS A 394 -8.96 4.71 21.25
C LYS A 394 -7.55 5.13 20.82
N PHE A 395 -6.73 5.54 21.79
CA PHE A 395 -5.31 5.83 21.58
C PHE A 395 -4.42 4.64 21.99
N ALA A 396 -3.18 4.61 21.49
CA ALA A 396 -2.18 3.64 21.93
C ALA A 396 -1.95 3.71 23.44
N GLY A 397 -2.04 2.57 24.13
CA GLY A 397 -1.96 2.47 25.59
C GLY A 397 -3.28 2.66 26.34
N ASP A 398 -4.38 3.02 25.66
CA ASP A 398 -5.71 3.03 26.28
C ASP A 398 -6.13 1.61 26.67
N SER A 399 -6.96 1.52 27.71
CA SER A 399 -7.60 0.26 28.10
C SER A 399 -9.07 0.21 27.67
N ALA A 400 -9.51 -0.97 27.25
CA ALA A 400 -10.93 -1.29 27.01
C ALA A 400 -11.40 -2.46 27.89
N GLU A 401 -12.68 -2.47 28.23
CA GLU A 401 -13.34 -3.57 28.91
C GLU A 401 -14.15 -4.43 27.91
N LEU A 402 -13.91 -5.73 27.88
CA LEU A 402 -14.65 -6.68 27.06
C LEU A 402 -15.58 -7.53 27.94
N GLY A 403 -16.85 -7.62 27.54
CA GLY A 403 -17.72 -8.72 27.95
C GLY A 403 -17.46 -9.91 27.04
N ILE A 404 -17.10 -11.07 27.62
CA ILE A 404 -16.85 -12.31 26.87
C ILE A 404 -17.62 -13.49 27.47
N ILE A 405 -18.00 -14.45 26.64
CA ILE A 405 -18.49 -15.76 27.06
C ILE A 405 -17.39 -16.79 26.87
N ARG A 406 -16.98 -17.45 27.96
CA ARG A 406 -15.98 -18.52 27.97
C ARG A 406 -16.60 -19.79 28.58
N ALA A 407 -16.60 -20.89 27.82
CA ALA A 407 -17.26 -22.16 28.18
C ALA A 407 -18.78 -22.07 28.55
N GLY A 408 -19.44 -20.97 28.15
CA GLY A 408 -20.83 -20.63 28.50
C GLY A 408 -20.99 -19.76 29.76
N THR A 409 -19.90 -19.28 30.36
CA THR A 409 -19.93 -18.34 31.48
C THR A 409 -19.61 -16.94 30.96
N LEU A 410 -20.49 -15.97 31.24
CA LEU A 410 -20.24 -14.55 30.97
C LEU A 410 -19.22 -14.01 31.99
N MET A 411 -18.21 -13.30 31.50
CA MET A 411 -17.20 -12.63 32.31
C MET A 411 -16.81 -11.29 31.69
N LYS A 412 -16.35 -10.35 32.52
CA LYS A 412 -15.73 -9.11 32.08
C LYS A 412 -14.22 -9.22 32.18
N THR A 413 -13.50 -8.63 31.23
CA THR A 413 -12.04 -8.58 31.24
C THR A 413 -11.53 -7.25 30.68
N LYS A 414 -10.31 -6.87 31.03
CA LYS A 414 -9.69 -5.59 30.66
C LYS A 414 -8.41 -5.84 29.86
N ILE A 415 -8.22 -5.11 28.76
CA ILE A 415 -7.10 -5.28 27.83
C ILE A 415 -6.53 -3.90 27.48
N ILE A 416 -5.20 -3.81 27.33
CA ILE A 416 -4.49 -2.63 26.83
C ILE A 416 -4.39 -2.71 25.30
N LEU A 417 -4.86 -1.67 24.62
CA LEU A 417 -4.87 -1.58 23.16
C LEU A 417 -3.60 -0.90 22.68
N ASN A 418 -2.95 -1.48 21.67
CA ASN A 418 -1.71 -0.95 21.08
C ASN A 418 -1.77 -1.10 19.54
N PRO A 419 -0.99 -0.32 18.79
CA PRO A 419 -0.85 -0.51 17.34
C PRO A 419 -0.38 -1.92 16.99
N ARG A 420 -0.80 -2.39 15.82
CA ARG A 420 -0.51 -3.76 15.36
C ARG A 420 0.99 -3.95 15.12
N VAL A 421 1.52 -5.10 15.51
CA VAL A 421 2.93 -5.47 15.25
C VAL A 421 2.98 -6.36 14.01
N HIS A 422 3.26 -5.74 12.87
CA HIS A 422 3.41 -6.43 11.59
C HIS A 422 4.74 -7.19 11.52
N LEU A 423 4.70 -8.47 11.12
CA LEU A 423 5.91 -9.29 10.87
C LEU A 423 6.58 -8.94 9.53
N VAL A 424 5.76 -8.63 8.53
CA VAL A 424 6.15 -8.03 7.25
C VAL A 424 5.48 -6.65 7.22
N PRO A 425 6.25 -5.55 7.34
CA PRO A 425 5.68 -4.21 7.44
C PRO A 425 5.26 -3.67 6.07
N TYR A 426 4.17 -2.88 6.08
CA TYR A 426 3.63 -2.20 4.90
C TYR A 426 4.40 -0.92 4.52
N HIS A 427 5.10 -0.33 5.50
CA HIS A 427 5.97 0.82 5.32
C HIS A 427 7.25 0.62 6.14
N ILE A 428 8.38 1.15 5.67
CA ILE A 428 9.61 1.18 6.46
C ILE A 428 9.71 2.55 7.14
N ASP A 429 9.87 2.54 8.47
CA ASP A 429 10.05 3.75 9.26
C ASP A 429 11.28 4.54 8.79
N GLU A 430 11.14 5.87 8.74
CA GLU A 430 12.02 6.87 8.13
C GLU A 430 13.46 6.45 7.77
N GLY A 431 13.70 6.09 6.50
CA GLY A 431 15.07 5.96 6.00
C GLY A 431 15.24 5.08 4.76
N GLN A 432 16.31 4.29 4.78
CA GLN A 432 16.58 3.20 3.85
C GLN A 432 16.28 1.86 4.54
N PRO A 433 15.85 0.82 3.79
CA PRO A 433 15.77 -0.55 4.30
C PRO A 433 17.10 -1.00 4.92
N SER A 434 17.03 -1.72 6.05
CA SER A 434 18.19 -2.35 6.66
C SER A 434 18.76 -3.42 5.73
N TYR A 435 20.08 -3.48 5.57
CA TYR A 435 20.73 -4.51 4.75
C TYR A 435 22.10 -4.91 5.29
N LEU A 436 22.52 -6.14 4.97
CA LEU A 436 23.81 -6.69 5.35
C LEU A 436 24.38 -7.56 4.22
N ILE A 437 25.63 -7.35 3.82
CA ILE A 437 26.32 -8.08 2.76
C ILE A 437 27.51 -8.82 3.35
N ILE A 438 27.53 -10.15 3.22
CA ILE A 438 28.60 -11.00 3.75
C ILE A 438 29.06 -11.94 2.64
N ALA A 439 30.32 -11.83 2.21
CA ALA A 439 30.86 -12.59 1.08
C ALA A 439 29.96 -12.55 -0.19
N GLY A 440 29.30 -11.41 -0.42
CA GLY A 440 28.38 -11.20 -1.56
C GLY A 440 26.94 -11.67 -1.34
N LEU A 441 26.65 -12.43 -0.27
CA LEU A 441 25.27 -12.76 0.10
C LEU A 441 24.58 -11.51 0.66
N VAL A 442 23.50 -11.06 0.01
CA VAL A 442 22.77 -9.83 0.37
C VAL A 442 21.54 -10.16 1.22
N PHE A 443 21.57 -9.78 2.50
CA PHE A 443 20.46 -9.98 3.42
C PHE A 443 19.66 -8.69 3.63
N THR A 444 18.33 -8.82 3.67
CA THR A 444 17.37 -7.72 3.93
C THR A 444 16.13 -8.26 4.68
N PRO A 445 15.41 -7.47 5.49
CA PRO A 445 14.09 -7.84 5.99
C PRO A 445 13.05 -7.86 4.86
N LEU A 446 12.19 -8.88 4.84
CA LEU A 446 11.01 -8.89 3.99
C LEU A 446 10.04 -7.77 4.40
N SER A 447 9.56 -7.01 3.44
CA SER A 447 8.59 -5.92 3.59
C SER A 447 7.66 -5.88 2.38
N GLU A 448 6.47 -5.29 2.50
CA GLU A 448 5.53 -5.19 1.36
C GLU A 448 6.12 -4.40 0.18
N PRO A 449 6.82 -3.24 0.37
CA PRO A 449 7.44 -2.54 -0.75
C PRO A 449 8.48 -3.37 -1.52
N LEU A 450 9.18 -4.31 -0.85
CA LEU A 450 10.09 -5.25 -1.50
C LEU A 450 9.32 -6.30 -2.33
N ILE A 451 8.19 -6.80 -1.83
CA ILE A 451 7.32 -7.74 -2.56
C ILE A 451 6.72 -7.06 -3.80
N GLU A 452 6.36 -5.79 -3.69
CA GLU A 452 5.85 -4.98 -4.80
C GLU A 452 6.92 -4.69 -5.87
N GLU A 453 8.17 -4.40 -5.47
CA GLU A 453 9.27 -4.10 -6.42
C GLU A 453 9.78 -5.36 -7.15
N GLU A 454 9.89 -6.50 -6.46
CA GLU A 454 10.34 -7.78 -7.03
C GLU A 454 9.25 -8.51 -7.85
N CYS A 455 7.97 -8.12 -7.71
CA CYS A 455 6.77 -8.84 -8.15
C CYS A 455 6.52 -10.17 -7.43
N GLU A 456 5.24 -10.52 -7.18
CA GLU A 456 4.88 -11.75 -6.45
C GLU A 456 5.42 -13.05 -7.10
N ASP A 457 5.51 -13.10 -8.43
CA ASP A 457 6.03 -14.27 -9.18
C ASP A 457 7.48 -14.65 -8.82
N SER A 458 8.32 -13.71 -8.39
CA SER A 458 9.75 -13.94 -8.10
C SER A 458 10.04 -14.25 -6.62
N ILE A 459 9.13 -13.86 -5.72
CA ILE A 459 9.23 -14.06 -4.26
C ILE A 459 8.94 -15.52 -3.87
N GLY A 460 8.05 -16.18 -4.60
CA GLY A 460 7.69 -17.59 -4.40
C GLY A 460 6.67 -17.84 -3.29
N LEU A 461 5.84 -18.87 -3.50
CA LEU A 461 4.61 -19.08 -2.71
C LEU A 461 4.83 -19.24 -1.20
N LYS A 462 5.95 -19.86 -0.76
CA LYS A 462 6.24 -20.04 0.67
C LYS A 462 6.43 -18.70 1.39
N LEU A 463 7.18 -17.79 0.76
CA LEU A 463 7.55 -16.51 1.34
C LEU A 463 6.34 -15.54 1.31
N LEU A 464 5.57 -15.56 0.22
CA LEU A 464 4.26 -14.87 0.15
C LEU A 464 3.27 -15.39 1.20
N ALA A 465 3.11 -16.70 1.35
CA ALA A 465 2.22 -17.27 2.36
C ALA A 465 2.64 -16.88 3.78
N LYS A 466 3.95 -16.76 4.04
CA LYS A 466 4.42 -16.20 5.31
C LYS A 466 4.07 -14.72 5.46
N ALA A 467 4.29 -13.90 4.44
CA ALA A 467 3.92 -12.48 4.48
C ALA A 467 2.43 -12.24 4.75
N ARG A 468 1.54 -12.99 4.10
CA ARG A 468 0.08 -12.81 4.22
C ARG A 468 -0.52 -13.41 5.50
N TYR A 469 0.03 -14.51 6.05
CA TYR A 469 -0.64 -15.30 7.11
C TYR A 469 0.15 -15.50 8.42
N SER A 470 1.45 -15.18 8.45
CA SER A 470 2.26 -15.30 9.68
C SER A 470 2.15 -14.06 10.54
N LEU A 471 2.10 -14.26 11.86
CA LEU A 471 2.03 -13.21 12.86
C LEU A 471 3.37 -13.12 13.58
N ALA A 472 3.75 -11.92 14.01
CA ALA A 472 4.91 -11.74 14.87
C ALA A 472 4.67 -12.47 16.21
N ARG A 473 5.63 -13.30 16.60
CA ARG A 473 5.63 -14.06 17.86
C ARG A 473 6.17 -13.21 19.01
N PHE A 474 7.05 -12.27 18.70
CA PHE A 474 7.58 -11.29 19.63
C PHE A 474 7.85 -9.95 18.94
N LYS A 475 7.95 -8.87 19.73
CA LYS A 475 8.15 -7.52 19.19
C LYS A 475 9.53 -7.39 18.56
N GLY A 476 9.58 -6.92 17.32
CA GLY A 476 10.82 -6.79 16.55
C GLY A 476 11.32 -8.10 15.93
N GLU A 477 10.49 -9.13 15.84
CA GLU A 477 10.72 -10.26 14.93
C GLU A 477 10.68 -9.78 13.47
N GLN A 478 11.55 -10.31 12.62
CA GLN A 478 11.53 -10.07 11.17
C GLN A 478 11.78 -11.37 10.41
N ILE A 479 11.17 -11.50 9.23
CA ILE A 479 11.59 -12.47 8.22
C ILE A 479 12.82 -11.88 7.53
N VAL A 480 14.02 -12.41 7.81
CA VAL A 480 15.25 -12.03 7.10
C VAL A 480 15.39 -12.94 5.88
N ILE A 481 15.61 -12.35 4.71
CA ILE A 481 15.83 -13.07 3.46
C ILE A 481 17.22 -12.77 2.90
N LEU A 482 17.77 -13.74 2.17
CA LEU A 482 18.78 -13.51 1.14
C LEU A 482 18.04 -13.06 -0.12
N SER A 483 18.19 -11.80 -0.53
CA SER A 483 17.55 -11.30 -1.76
C SER A 483 18.30 -11.80 -3.00
N GLN A 484 19.64 -11.74 -2.99
CA GLN A 484 20.50 -12.15 -4.10
C GLN A 484 21.93 -12.47 -3.64
N VAL A 485 22.74 -13.05 -4.54
CA VAL A 485 24.18 -13.26 -4.34
C VAL A 485 25.00 -12.51 -5.38
N LEU A 486 25.91 -11.66 -4.91
CA LEU A 486 26.91 -10.95 -5.72
C LEU A 486 28.07 -11.92 -6.02
N ALA A 487 27.98 -12.59 -7.16
CA ALA A 487 28.91 -13.63 -7.60
C ALA A 487 30.41 -13.29 -7.39
N ASN A 488 31.12 -14.17 -6.68
CA ASN A 488 32.53 -14.06 -6.36
C ASN A 488 33.14 -15.45 -6.10
N GLU A 489 34.46 -15.59 -6.17
CA GLU A 489 35.16 -16.87 -5.92
C GLU A 489 34.82 -17.47 -4.54
N VAL A 490 34.57 -16.62 -3.53
CA VAL A 490 34.19 -17.06 -2.16
C VAL A 490 32.78 -17.66 -2.04
N ASN A 491 31.88 -17.37 -2.99
CA ASN A 491 30.47 -17.81 -2.96
C ASN A 491 30.09 -18.74 -4.13
N ILE A 492 31.09 -19.39 -4.73
CA ILE A 492 30.91 -20.30 -5.86
C ILE A 492 29.92 -21.43 -5.55
N GLY A 493 28.92 -21.62 -6.43
CA GLY A 493 27.80 -22.55 -6.25
C GLY A 493 26.58 -21.97 -5.52
N TYR A 494 26.62 -20.71 -5.09
CA TYR A 494 25.51 -20.00 -4.45
C TYR A 494 24.93 -18.86 -5.30
N GLU A 495 25.46 -18.62 -6.50
CA GLU A 495 25.23 -17.40 -7.30
C GLU A 495 23.76 -17.22 -7.73
N ASP A 496 23.05 -18.31 -8.02
CA ASP A 496 21.64 -18.30 -8.45
C ASP A 496 20.64 -18.21 -7.27
N MET A 497 21.11 -18.12 -6.02
CA MET A 497 20.23 -18.03 -4.85
C MET A 497 19.59 -16.64 -4.73
N SER A 498 18.26 -16.61 -4.67
CA SER A 498 17.46 -15.39 -4.49
C SER A 498 16.18 -15.65 -3.68
N ASN A 499 15.69 -14.60 -3.03
CA ASN A 499 14.47 -14.54 -2.23
C ASN A 499 14.27 -15.72 -1.24
N GLN A 500 15.35 -16.19 -0.60
CA GLN A 500 15.31 -17.30 0.37
C GLN A 500 15.30 -16.80 1.82
N GLN A 501 14.35 -17.25 2.64
CA GLN A 501 14.39 -16.97 4.08
C GLN A 501 15.58 -17.68 4.75
N VAL A 502 16.42 -16.92 5.45
CA VAL A 502 17.46 -17.46 6.33
C VAL A 502 16.88 -17.65 7.74
N VAL A 503 17.02 -18.86 8.29
CA VAL A 503 16.35 -19.30 9.52
C VAL A 503 17.34 -19.41 10.69
N LYS A 504 18.55 -19.90 10.43
CA LYS A 504 19.62 -20.00 11.44
C LYS A 504 20.98 -19.56 10.91
N PHE A 505 21.83 -19.14 11.84
CA PHE A 505 23.25 -18.89 11.64
C PHE A 505 24.03 -19.67 12.71
N ASN A 506 24.98 -20.51 12.30
CA ASN A 506 25.74 -21.44 13.16
C ASN A 506 24.83 -22.18 14.18
N GLY A 507 23.70 -22.71 13.71
CA GLY A 507 22.69 -23.41 14.53
C GLY A 507 21.80 -22.52 15.42
N THR A 508 22.10 -21.22 15.54
CA THR A 508 21.31 -20.24 16.32
C THR A 508 20.18 -19.66 15.49
N ARG A 509 18.93 -19.69 15.98
CA ARG A 509 17.77 -19.15 15.26
C ARG A 509 17.85 -17.62 15.16
N ILE A 510 17.69 -17.10 13.95
CA ILE A 510 17.71 -15.66 13.69
C ILE A 510 16.40 -15.04 14.22
N LYS A 511 16.51 -13.85 14.85
CA LYS A 511 15.37 -13.10 15.42
C LYS A 511 14.93 -11.98 14.47
N ASN A 512 15.91 -11.27 13.91
CA ASN A 512 15.79 -10.14 12.99
C ASN A 512 17.18 -9.86 12.35
N ILE A 513 17.27 -8.92 11.41
CA ILE A 513 18.54 -8.66 10.70
C ILE A 513 19.63 -8.10 11.62
N HIS A 514 19.26 -7.34 12.65
CA HIS A 514 20.22 -6.81 13.62
C HIS A 514 20.80 -7.91 14.54
N HIS A 515 20.01 -8.93 14.87
CA HIS A 515 20.50 -10.15 15.52
C HIS A 515 21.47 -10.90 14.61
N LEU A 516 21.15 -11.06 13.31
CA LEU A 516 22.06 -11.69 12.34
C LEU A 516 23.40 -10.96 12.23
N ALA A 517 23.38 -9.63 12.08
CA ALA A 517 24.60 -8.81 12.07
C ALA A 517 25.45 -9.03 13.34
N HIS A 518 24.81 -9.00 14.51
CA HIS A 518 25.50 -9.23 15.78
C HIS A 518 26.12 -10.63 15.92
N LEU A 519 25.42 -11.68 15.46
CA LEU A 519 25.94 -13.05 15.47
C LEU A 519 27.17 -13.19 14.58
N ILE A 520 27.17 -12.53 13.41
CA ILE A 520 28.28 -12.55 12.46
C ILE A 520 29.48 -11.75 13.01
N ASP A 521 29.25 -10.53 13.51
CA ASP A 521 30.30 -9.70 14.12
C ASP A 521 30.95 -10.35 15.35
N SER A 522 30.19 -11.20 16.07
CA SER A 522 30.65 -11.93 17.25
C SER A 522 31.27 -13.29 16.92
N CYS A 523 31.16 -13.75 15.66
CA CYS A 523 31.60 -15.07 15.25
C CYS A 523 33.13 -15.21 15.30
N LYS A 524 33.61 -16.33 15.84
CA LYS A 524 35.02 -16.72 15.86
C LYS A 524 35.23 -18.15 15.34
N ASP A 525 34.17 -18.76 14.83
CA ASP A 525 34.22 -20.08 14.23
C ASP A 525 34.90 -20.00 12.87
N ARG A 526 35.49 -21.12 12.43
CA ARG A 526 36.14 -21.21 11.12
C ARG A 526 35.15 -21.01 9.95
N TYR A 527 33.88 -21.33 10.18
CA TYR A 527 32.85 -21.31 9.15
C TYR A 527 31.64 -20.47 9.57
N LEU A 528 31.09 -19.76 8.58
CA LEU A 528 29.81 -19.08 8.63
C LEU A 528 28.78 -19.99 7.94
N CYS A 529 27.91 -20.62 8.73
CA CYS A 529 26.91 -21.57 8.26
C CYS A 529 25.51 -20.93 8.31
N PHE A 530 24.92 -20.69 7.14
CA PHE A 530 23.57 -20.14 6.98
C PHE A 530 22.60 -21.26 6.62
N GLU A 531 21.61 -21.52 7.46
CA GLU A 531 20.52 -22.48 7.20
C GLU A 531 19.28 -21.75 6.70
N PHE A 532 18.77 -22.17 5.54
CA PHE A 532 17.57 -21.61 4.90
C PHE A 532 16.37 -22.54 5.07
N GLU A 533 15.17 -22.01 4.78
CA GLU A 533 13.87 -22.70 4.97
C GLU A 533 13.83 -24.13 4.41
N ASP A 534 14.36 -24.34 3.20
CA ASP A 534 14.29 -25.63 2.50
C ASP A 534 15.43 -26.60 2.89
N SER A 535 15.97 -26.45 4.10
CA SER A 535 17.17 -27.17 4.59
C SER A 535 18.40 -26.99 3.70
N TYR A 536 18.38 -25.98 2.82
CA TYR A 536 19.56 -25.55 2.07
C TYR A 536 20.55 -24.91 3.04
N VAL A 537 21.85 -25.17 2.85
CA VAL A 537 22.91 -24.64 3.72
C VAL A 537 23.99 -24.01 2.86
N ALA A 538 24.27 -22.73 3.09
CA ALA A 538 25.46 -22.07 2.56
C ALA A 538 26.53 -22.02 3.65
N VAL A 539 27.77 -22.42 3.31
CA VAL A 539 28.91 -22.46 4.23
C VAL A 539 30.05 -21.66 3.62
N LEU A 540 30.56 -20.68 4.36
CA LEU A 540 31.65 -19.79 3.93
C LEU A 540 32.80 -19.86 4.94
N GLU A 541 34.04 -19.81 4.50
CA GLU A 541 35.22 -19.78 5.39
C GLU A 541 35.47 -18.34 5.88
N THR A 542 35.53 -18.15 7.20
CA THR A 542 35.50 -16.82 7.84
C THR A 542 36.67 -15.93 7.42
N GLU A 543 37.85 -16.50 7.16
CA GLU A 543 39.03 -15.75 6.69
C GLU A 543 38.85 -15.23 5.25
N ASP A 544 38.31 -16.07 4.35
CA ASP A 544 38.07 -15.71 2.95
C ASP A 544 36.97 -14.65 2.81
N VAL A 545 35.93 -14.72 3.65
CA VAL A 545 34.87 -13.70 3.75
C VAL A 545 35.46 -12.32 4.05
N ALA A 546 36.38 -12.24 5.03
CA ALA A 546 37.03 -10.99 5.41
C ALA A 546 37.97 -10.46 4.30
N ALA A 547 38.66 -11.35 3.59
CA ALA A 547 39.50 -10.98 2.45
C ALA A 547 38.69 -10.46 1.25
N ALA A 548 37.56 -11.10 0.94
CA ALA A 548 36.75 -10.82 -0.25
C ALA A 548 35.83 -9.58 -0.12
N SER A 549 35.44 -9.18 1.10
CA SER A 549 34.48 -8.07 1.35
C SER A 549 34.84 -6.81 0.55
N SER A 550 36.09 -6.32 0.68
CA SER A 550 36.52 -5.08 0.02
C SER A 550 36.54 -5.14 -1.51
N SER A 551 36.81 -6.31 -2.10
CA SER A 551 36.74 -6.49 -3.57
C SER A 551 35.29 -6.51 -4.05
N ILE A 552 34.42 -7.27 -3.39
CA ILE A 552 33.00 -7.41 -3.79
C ILE A 552 32.32 -6.04 -3.79
N LEU A 553 32.45 -5.28 -2.69
CA LEU A 553 31.84 -3.95 -2.59
C LEU A 553 32.36 -2.99 -3.68
N ARG A 554 33.68 -2.99 -3.94
CA ARG A 554 34.29 -2.15 -4.97
C ARG A 554 33.81 -2.52 -6.37
N ASP A 555 33.80 -3.82 -6.68
CA ASP A 555 33.57 -4.32 -8.04
C ASP A 555 32.07 -4.22 -8.42
N TYR A 556 31.17 -4.29 -7.44
CA TYR A 556 29.72 -4.01 -7.59
C TYR A 556 29.32 -2.55 -7.31
N GLY A 557 30.26 -1.68 -6.93
CA GLY A 557 30.00 -0.24 -6.71
C GLY A 557 29.19 0.10 -5.46
N ILE A 558 29.26 -0.73 -4.42
CA ILE A 558 28.46 -0.64 -3.20
C ILE A 558 29.19 0.23 -2.15
N PRO A 559 28.54 1.26 -1.56
CA PRO A 559 29.21 2.17 -0.61
C PRO A 559 29.64 1.55 0.73
N SER A 560 28.91 0.53 1.21
CA SER A 560 29.18 -0.14 2.49
C SER A 560 28.57 -1.53 2.52
N GLU A 561 29.16 -2.46 3.28
CA GLU A 561 28.63 -3.80 3.54
C GLU A 561 27.29 -3.81 4.28
N ARG A 562 26.94 -2.74 5.02
CA ARG A 562 25.73 -2.72 5.83
C ARG A 562 25.09 -1.34 5.91
N SER A 563 23.79 -1.32 6.17
CA SER A 563 23.04 -0.10 6.48
C SER A 563 23.45 0.52 7.83
N SER A 564 23.28 1.83 7.97
CA SER A 564 23.82 2.60 9.11
C SER A 564 23.20 2.28 10.47
N ASP A 565 22.01 1.68 10.49
CA ASP A 565 21.34 1.19 11.69
C ASP A 565 22.04 -0.04 12.30
N LEU A 566 22.62 -0.91 11.47
CA LEU A 566 23.33 -2.13 11.88
C LEU A 566 24.76 -1.88 12.38
N LEU A 567 25.18 -0.61 12.46
CA LEU A 567 26.41 -0.18 13.15
C LEU A 567 26.17 0.08 14.65
N LYS A 568 24.92 0.11 15.10
CA LYS A 568 24.56 0.30 16.50
C LYS A 568 24.80 -1.01 17.28
N PRO A 569 25.09 -0.95 18.59
CA PRO A 569 25.20 -2.16 19.39
C PRO A 569 23.83 -2.86 19.48
N TYR A 570 23.81 -4.17 19.26
CA TYR A 570 22.60 -4.96 19.42
C TYR A 570 22.16 -4.98 20.88
N ALA A 571 20.90 -4.62 21.12
CA ALA A 571 20.26 -4.70 22.42
C ALA A 571 19.18 -5.80 22.36
N ASP A 572 19.41 -6.91 23.05
CA ASP A 572 18.38 -7.93 23.18
C ASP A 572 17.30 -7.45 24.17
N SER A 573 16.24 -6.87 23.63
CA SER A 573 15.06 -6.45 24.40
C SER A 573 14.27 -7.63 25.01
N LEU A 574 14.63 -8.87 24.65
CA LEU A 574 14.00 -10.14 25.07
C LEU A 574 15.08 -11.10 25.57
N GLY A 575 15.78 -10.73 26.64
CA GLY A 575 16.86 -11.52 27.21
C GLY A 575 16.42 -12.95 27.57
N ASP A 576 17.07 -13.94 26.93
CA ASP A 576 17.16 -15.40 27.16
C ASP A 576 15.96 -16.22 27.70
N GLN A 577 14.75 -15.66 27.81
CA GLN A 577 13.56 -16.43 28.24
C GLN A 577 12.93 -17.28 27.12
N LEU A 578 13.40 -17.16 25.88
CA LEU A 578 13.01 -18.02 24.76
C LEU A 578 13.86 -19.31 24.67
N THR A 579 14.18 -19.93 25.81
CA THR A 579 14.75 -21.28 25.83
C THR A 579 13.69 -22.31 25.44
N ALA A 580 13.77 -22.81 24.21
CA ALA A 580 13.25 -24.12 23.79
C ALA A 580 11.78 -24.44 24.13
N GLN A 581 10.90 -23.44 24.17
CA GLN A 581 9.52 -23.68 23.79
C GLN A 581 9.49 -23.66 22.26
N GLU A 582 9.39 -24.84 21.64
CA GLU A 582 9.05 -24.95 20.23
C GLU A 582 7.64 -24.37 20.05
N PHE A 583 7.58 -23.06 19.86
CA PHE A 583 6.52 -22.46 19.06
C PHE A 583 6.61 -23.14 17.70
N GLY A 584 5.74 -24.14 17.52
CA GLY A 584 5.63 -24.89 16.27
C GLY A 584 5.56 -23.92 15.11
N ASP A 585 6.10 -24.34 13.97
CA ASP A 585 6.16 -23.49 12.80
C ASP A 585 4.78 -22.88 12.51
N SER A 586 4.79 -21.63 12.03
CA SER A 586 3.59 -20.92 11.60
C SER A 586 2.70 -21.89 10.79
N PRO A 587 1.36 -21.90 10.97
CA PRO A 587 0.49 -23.00 10.49
C PRO A 587 0.61 -23.33 9.00
N VAL A 588 1.24 -22.46 8.20
CA VAL A 588 1.91 -22.78 6.93
C VAL A 588 3.09 -23.76 7.09
N SER A 589 2.89 -24.88 7.81
CA SER A 589 3.71 -26.07 7.62
C SER A 589 3.28 -26.74 6.32
N ASN A 590 4.21 -27.38 5.60
CA ASN A 590 3.93 -27.98 4.28
C ASN A 590 2.84 -29.09 4.29
N PHE A 591 2.33 -29.49 5.46
CA PHE A 591 1.25 -30.47 5.61
C PHE A 591 -0.16 -29.88 5.67
N GLU A 592 -0.32 -28.56 5.87
CA GLU A 592 -1.66 -27.91 5.92
C GLU A 592 -2.09 -27.26 4.60
N ILE A 593 -1.31 -27.41 3.52
CA ILE A 593 -1.78 -27.12 2.15
C ILE A 593 -2.69 -28.27 1.69
N GLY A 594 -3.85 -28.38 2.34
CA GLY A 594 -4.98 -29.16 1.86
C GLY A 594 -5.56 -28.57 0.57
N SER A 595 -6.49 -29.30 -0.05
CA SER A 595 -7.10 -28.97 -1.35
C SER A 595 -7.78 -27.60 -1.43
N ASP A 596 -8.04 -26.95 -0.30
CA ASP A 596 -8.70 -25.64 -0.23
C ASP A 596 -7.77 -24.50 -0.72
N GLY A 597 -6.44 -24.71 -0.73
CA GLY A 597 -5.46 -23.75 -1.25
C GLY A 597 -5.42 -23.59 -2.78
N MET A 598 -6.14 -24.42 -3.55
CA MET A 598 -6.22 -24.33 -5.02
C MET A 598 -7.52 -23.67 -5.54
N LEU A 599 -8.43 -23.24 -4.65
CA LEU A 599 -9.75 -22.73 -5.05
C LEU A 599 -9.89 -21.20 -4.94
N TRP A 600 -8.79 -20.51 -4.60
CA TRP A 600 -8.69 -19.04 -4.43
C TRP A 600 -7.40 -18.45 -5.02
N ALA A 601 -6.80 -19.13 -6.01
CA ALA A 601 -5.69 -18.66 -6.83
C ALA A 601 -6.10 -18.68 -8.32
#